data_AF-A0A497JG54-F1
#
_entry.id   AF-A0A497JG54-F1
#
_cell.length_a   1.000
_cell.length_b   1.000
_cell.length_c   1.000
_cell.angle_alpha   90.00
_cell.angle_beta   90.00
_cell.angle_gamma   90.00
#
_symmetry.space_group_name_H-M   'P 1'
#
loop_
_entity.id
_entity.type
_entity.pdbx_description
1 polymer ?
#
loop_
_entity_poly.entity_id
_entity_poly.type
_entity_poly.pdbx_seq_one_letter_code
_entity_poly.pdbx_strand_id
1 'polypeptide(L)'
;MLNDATKVAGLAVRILALLVLVFVLLYVLTWTNTLKCERIPGWCNIYYAIKGRPKILIAYGDYGLGNPDLLSDILANPEYVGVRPTVLHIDHINPGNLKEFDLVIVERARKMSTEKVKMFIDYANTGGRLVWTGDAAAELENPDNYLYEDEISFDKNAPHRVINPWARKLNDEAVLLNELLSLEYVDNYCNIKRCSGNEVLTGSIIPINRENPFVYGISTSLPLYLADEMDFAIVKPLAKGTSTTVLALDFGSKLFADGKEYPRTIPFMVANAKGNIVGLKIGENVAYYAMPPEYFAHPSLSAEHRYFQLIEKMYFGMLYG
;
A
#
# COMPACT_ATOMS: atom_id res chain seq x y z
N MET A 1 8.47 -62.21 -0.10
CA MET A 1 9.14 -61.30 0.85
C MET A 1 10.07 -60.29 0.18
N LEU A 2 11.05 -60.67 -0.68
CA LEU A 2 11.87 -59.67 -1.40
C LEU A 2 11.08 -58.76 -2.39
N ASN A 3 10.01 -59.29 -3.01
CA ASN A 3 9.17 -58.51 -3.94
C ASN A 3 8.25 -57.47 -3.26
N ASP A 4 8.04 -57.55 -1.94
CA ASP A 4 7.20 -56.60 -1.22
C ASP A 4 8.02 -55.39 -0.74
N ALA A 5 9.27 -55.61 -0.34
CA ALA A 5 10.18 -54.55 0.08
C ALA A 5 10.51 -53.55 -1.04
N THR A 6 10.69 -54.03 -2.27
CA THR A 6 10.97 -53.17 -3.44
C THR A 6 9.77 -52.32 -3.85
N LYS A 7 8.55 -52.84 -3.70
CA LYS A 7 7.31 -52.08 -3.94
C LYS A 7 7.09 -51.00 -2.89
N VAL A 8 7.33 -51.31 -1.61
CA VAL A 8 7.23 -50.34 -0.52
C VAL A 8 8.27 -49.23 -0.67
N ALA A 9 9.52 -49.58 -1.01
CA ALA A 9 10.57 -48.59 -1.27
C ALA A 9 10.22 -47.69 -2.48
N GLY A 10 9.71 -48.27 -3.57
CA GLY A 10 9.27 -47.51 -4.74
C GLY A 10 8.12 -46.55 -4.44
N LEU A 11 7.16 -46.96 -3.59
CA LEU A 11 6.07 -46.10 -3.14
C LEU A 11 6.59 -44.95 -2.26
N ALA A 12 7.48 -45.24 -1.30
CA ALA A 12 8.06 -44.24 -0.41
C ALA A 12 8.83 -43.15 -1.18
N VAL A 13 9.61 -43.55 -2.19
CA VAL A 13 10.34 -42.60 -3.05
C VAL A 13 9.38 -41.69 -3.83
N ARG A 14 8.29 -42.24 -4.37
CA ARG A 14 7.28 -41.45 -5.09
C ARG A 14 6.55 -40.46 -4.18
N ILE A 15 6.19 -40.88 -2.97
CA ILE A 15 5.58 -40.00 -1.97
C ILE A 15 6.53 -38.87 -1.58
N LEU A 16 7.81 -39.19 -1.33
CA LEU A 16 8.81 -38.18 -1.00
C LEU A 16 9.00 -37.19 -2.15
N ALA A 17 9.11 -37.67 -3.39
CA ALA A 17 9.24 -36.81 -4.57
C ALA A 17 8.02 -35.89 -4.73
N LEU A 18 6.81 -36.39 -4.50
CA LEU A 18 5.59 -35.59 -4.53
C LEU A 18 5.59 -34.51 -3.43
N LEU A 19 5.99 -34.86 -2.20
CA LEU A 19 6.07 -33.90 -1.10
C LEU A 19 7.07 -32.78 -1.39
N VAL A 20 8.23 -33.11 -1.95
CA VAL A 20 9.23 -32.11 -2.37
C VAL A 20 8.66 -31.21 -3.46
N LEU A 21 7.95 -31.76 -4.43
CA LEU A 21 7.34 -30.97 -5.50
C LEU A 21 6.27 -30.01 -4.97
N VAL A 22 5.39 -30.50 -4.08
CA VAL A 22 4.37 -29.66 -3.42
C VAL A 22 5.04 -28.56 -2.60
N PHE A 23 6.11 -28.88 -1.87
CA PHE A 23 6.85 -27.90 -1.10
C PHE A 23 7.46 -26.79 -1.98
N VAL A 24 8.14 -27.18 -3.08
CA VAL A 24 8.71 -26.22 -4.04
C VAL A 24 7.61 -25.36 -4.67
N LEU A 25 6.49 -25.97 -5.05
CA LEU A 25 5.35 -25.24 -5.61
C LEU A 25 4.78 -24.23 -4.61
N LEU A 26 4.55 -24.63 -3.35
CA LEU A 26 4.08 -23.73 -2.30
C LEU A 26 5.07 -22.57 -2.06
N TYR A 27 6.37 -22.87 -2.06
CA TYR A 27 7.41 -21.85 -1.91
C TYR A 27 7.35 -20.81 -3.04
N VAL A 28 7.27 -21.27 -4.29
CA VAL A 28 7.16 -20.38 -5.45
C VAL A 28 5.87 -19.56 -5.40
N LEU A 29 4.72 -20.19 -5.12
CA LEU A 29 3.43 -19.50 -5.04
C LEU A 29 3.39 -18.45 -3.93
N THR A 30 4.00 -18.70 -2.77
CA THR A 30 4.11 -17.71 -1.70
C THR A 30 5.10 -16.61 -2.05
N TRP A 31 6.24 -16.96 -2.65
CA TRP A 31 7.23 -15.98 -3.11
C TRP A 31 6.70 -15.04 -4.18
N THR A 32 5.90 -15.52 -5.12
CA THR A 32 5.24 -14.70 -6.16
C THR A 32 3.98 -13.98 -5.66
N ASN A 33 3.69 -14.01 -4.35
CA ASN A 33 2.50 -13.47 -3.71
C ASN A 33 1.18 -14.02 -4.31
N THR A 34 1.22 -15.20 -4.92
CA THR A 34 0.06 -15.89 -5.47
C THR A 34 -0.74 -16.59 -4.37
N LEU A 35 -0.05 -17.16 -3.38
CA LEU A 35 -0.64 -17.81 -2.21
C LEU A 35 -0.09 -17.21 -0.91
N LYS A 36 -1.00 -16.57 -0.18
CA LYS A 36 -0.77 -15.94 1.12
C LYS A 36 -0.41 -17.01 2.15
N CYS A 37 0.64 -16.81 2.94
CA CYS A 37 1.20 -17.90 3.73
C CYS A 37 0.27 -18.33 4.87
N GLU A 38 -0.57 -17.42 5.38
CA GLU A 38 -1.53 -17.69 6.45
C GLU A 38 -2.63 -18.67 6.03
N ARG A 39 -2.86 -18.87 4.73
CA ARG A 39 -3.85 -19.84 4.23
C ARG A 39 -3.51 -21.28 4.57
N ILE A 40 -2.25 -21.57 4.89
CA ILE A 40 -1.79 -22.92 5.25
C ILE A 40 -1.24 -22.86 6.67
N PRO A 41 -1.87 -23.56 7.64
CA PRO A 41 -1.41 -23.56 9.02
C PRO A 41 0.08 -23.95 9.15
N GLY A 42 0.86 -23.09 9.83
CA GLY A 42 2.30 -23.29 10.05
C GLY A 42 3.21 -22.95 8.86
N TRP A 43 2.67 -22.68 7.67
CA TRP A 43 3.49 -22.42 6.48
C TRP A 43 4.29 -21.12 6.57
N CYS A 44 3.72 -20.03 7.12
CA CYS A 44 4.46 -18.78 7.31
C CYS A 44 5.75 -18.98 8.11
N ASN A 45 5.70 -19.78 9.18
CA ASN A 45 6.86 -20.05 10.02
C ASN A 45 7.96 -20.79 9.23
N ILE A 46 7.57 -21.79 8.42
CA ILE A 46 8.50 -22.54 7.57
C ILE A 46 9.10 -21.63 6.49
N TYR A 47 8.25 -20.86 5.82
CA TYR A 47 8.66 -19.95 4.75
C TYR A 47 9.67 -18.91 5.27
N TYR A 48 9.36 -18.22 6.36
CA TYR A 48 10.24 -17.21 6.94
C TYR A 48 11.43 -17.80 7.72
N ALA A 49 11.39 -19.07 8.12
CA ALA A 49 12.59 -19.76 8.61
C ALA A 49 13.63 -19.98 7.49
N ILE A 50 13.18 -20.16 6.25
CA ILE A 50 14.06 -20.35 5.08
C ILE A 50 14.46 -19.01 4.47
N LYS A 51 13.50 -18.12 4.23
CA LYS A 51 13.74 -16.81 3.60
C LYS A 51 14.45 -15.82 4.53
N GLY A 52 14.30 -16.00 5.85
CA GLY A 52 14.66 -15.00 6.84
C GLY A 52 13.52 -14.04 7.12
N ARG A 53 13.69 -13.18 8.13
CA ARG A 53 12.68 -12.17 8.49
C ARG A 53 12.51 -11.15 7.36
N PRO A 54 11.29 -10.65 7.12
CA PRO A 54 11.04 -9.68 6.08
C PRO A 54 11.80 -8.38 6.34
N LYS A 55 12.45 -7.84 5.31
CA LYS A 55 13.13 -6.55 5.36
C LYS A 55 12.19 -5.43 4.92
N ILE A 56 12.07 -4.38 5.73
CA ILE A 56 11.19 -3.23 5.48
C ILE A 56 12.04 -2.00 5.18
N LEU A 57 11.65 -1.24 4.15
CA LEU A 57 12.16 0.08 3.85
C LEU A 57 11.07 1.13 4.05
N ILE A 58 11.37 2.18 4.81
CA ILE A 58 10.63 3.44 4.80
C ILE A 58 11.42 4.41 3.91
N ALA A 59 10.84 4.72 2.75
CA ALA A 59 11.38 5.64 1.77
C ALA A 59 10.75 7.01 1.95
N TYR A 60 11.54 8.01 2.33
CA TYR A 60 11.05 9.35 2.64
C TYR A 60 11.70 10.45 1.79
N GLY A 61 10.98 11.54 1.57
CA GLY A 61 11.50 12.75 0.92
C GLY A 61 11.62 13.92 1.88
N ASP A 62 11.84 15.12 1.35
CA ASP A 62 12.05 16.32 2.17
C ASP A 62 10.76 16.77 2.89
N TYR A 63 9.62 16.69 2.21
CA TYR A 63 8.32 17.19 2.69
C TYR A 63 7.13 16.43 2.11
N GLY A 64 5.97 16.59 2.75
CA GLY A 64 4.72 15.91 2.43
C GLY A 64 4.03 15.41 3.69
N LEU A 65 3.01 14.58 3.52
CA LEU A 65 2.34 13.93 4.63
C LEU A 65 3.18 12.75 5.16
N GLY A 66 3.34 12.67 6.48
CA GLY A 66 3.93 11.54 7.17
C GLY A 66 5.09 11.91 8.10
N ASN A 67 5.42 11.00 9.00
CA ASN A 67 6.53 11.08 9.93
C ASN A 67 7.30 9.74 9.94
N PRO A 68 8.36 9.62 9.12
CA PRO A 68 9.07 8.36 8.95
C PRO A 68 9.78 7.85 10.20
N ASP A 69 10.22 8.76 11.07
CA ASP A 69 10.84 8.41 12.33
C ASP A 69 9.79 7.82 13.29
N LEU A 70 8.61 8.46 13.39
CA LEU A 70 7.52 7.96 14.21
C LEU A 70 7.01 6.60 13.71
N LEU A 71 6.83 6.42 12.40
CA LEU A 71 6.43 5.14 11.84
C LEU A 71 7.47 4.05 12.14
N SER A 72 8.75 4.37 12.01
CA SER A 72 9.86 3.48 12.35
C SER A 72 9.82 3.06 13.82
N ASP A 73 9.62 4.01 14.74
CA ASP A 73 9.54 3.75 16.18
C ASP A 73 8.34 2.84 16.53
N ILE A 74 7.19 3.07 15.91
CA ILE A 74 5.99 2.23 16.13
C ILE A 74 6.21 0.81 15.61
N LEU A 75 6.79 0.66 14.42
CA LEU A 75 7.11 -0.66 13.87
C LEU A 75 8.15 -1.40 14.72
N ALA A 76 9.13 -0.68 15.28
CA ALA A 76 10.16 -1.25 16.13
C ALA A 76 9.64 -1.68 17.51
N ASN A 77 8.48 -1.18 17.94
CA ASN A 77 7.90 -1.52 19.24
C ASN A 77 7.43 -2.99 19.28
N PRO A 78 7.99 -3.84 20.17
CA PRO A 78 7.63 -5.26 20.28
C PRO A 78 6.21 -5.51 20.82
N GLU A 79 5.56 -4.52 21.41
CA GLU A 79 4.15 -4.62 21.83
C GLU A 79 3.18 -4.63 20.64
N TYR A 80 3.64 -4.17 19.46
CA TYR A 80 2.81 -4.10 18.25
C TYR A 80 3.35 -4.98 17.12
N VAL A 81 4.57 -4.68 16.63
CA VAL A 81 5.14 -5.36 15.45
C VAL A 81 6.53 -5.92 15.77
N GLY A 82 7.40 -5.13 16.41
CA GLY A 82 8.73 -5.57 16.83
C GLY A 82 9.73 -5.77 15.69
N VAL A 83 9.59 -5.00 14.59
CA VAL A 83 10.50 -5.04 13.44
C VAL A 83 11.13 -3.66 13.25
N ARG A 84 12.46 -3.61 13.08
CA ARG A 84 13.18 -2.37 12.80
C ARG A 84 13.26 -2.15 11.29
N PRO A 85 12.52 -1.19 10.71
CA PRO A 85 12.66 -0.86 9.31
C PRO A 85 13.99 -0.16 9.05
N THR A 86 14.45 -0.21 7.81
CA THR A 86 15.49 0.69 7.32
C THR A 86 14.82 1.97 6.85
N VAL A 87 15.30 3.13 7.26
CA VAL A 87 14.73 4.44 6.87
C VAL A 87 15.73 5.13 5.96
N LEU A 88 15.38 5.39 4.70
CA LEU A 88 16.27 6.02 3.72
C LEU A 88 15.58 7.14 2.97
N HIS A 89 16.33 8.22 2.73
CA HIS A 89 15.91 9.27 1.81
C HIS A 89 15.78 8.70 0.39
N ILE A 90 14.76 9.13 -0.36
CA ILE A 90 14.46 8.62 -1.72
C ILE A 90 15.65 8.73 -2.68
N ASP A 91 16.52 9.72 -2.50
CA ASP A 91 17.71 9.91 -3.34
C ASP A 91 18.72 8.77 -3.22
N HIS A 92 18.80 8.15 -2.04
CA HIS A 92 19.71 7.04 -1.76
C HIS A 92 19.15 5.67 -2.18
N ILE A 93 17.94 5.65 -2.74
CA ILE A 93 17.27 4.43 -3.21
C ILE A 93 17.50 4.27 -4.71
N ASN A 94 17.82 3.06 -5.15
CA ASN A 94 17.97 2.72 -6.56
C ASN A 94 17.35 1.33 -6.83
N PRO A 95 17.12 0.95 -8.10
CA PRO A 95 16.53 -0.35 -8.41
C PRO A 95 17.32 -1.57 -7.89
N GLY A 96 18.61 -1.41 -7.61
CA GLY A 96 19.47 -2.46 -7.08
C GLY A 96 19.17 -2.75 -5.60
N ASN A 97 19.26 -1.72 -4.74
CA ASN A 97 19.01 -1.88 -3.31
C ASN A 97 17.53 -2.10 -2.98
N LEU A 98 16.61 -1.58 -3.79
CA LEU A 98 15.17 -1.72 -3.56
C LEU A 98 14.71 -3.18 -3.57
N LYS A 99 15.37 -4.03 -4.37
CA LYS A 99 15.07 -5.48 -4.47
C LYS A 99 15.42 -6.27 -3.21
N GLU A 100 16.21 -5.69 -2.30
CA GLU A 100 16.55 -6.34 -1.04
C GLU A 100 15.40 -6.28 -0.02
N PHE A 101 14.41 -5.41 -0.23
CA PHE A 101 13.31 -5.18 0.69
C PHE A 101 12.06 -5.96 0.28
N ASP A 102 11.46 -6.63 1.26
CA ASP A 102 10.21 -7.36 1.09
C ASP A 102 8.99 -6.44 1.12
N LEU A 103 9.10 -5.29 1.80
CA LEU A 103 8.07 -4.25 1.90
C LEU A 103 8.73 -2.87 1.81
N VAL A 104 8.18 -2.00 0.98
CA VAL A 104 8.57 -0.60 0.84
C VAL A 104 7.37 0.27 1.18
N ILE A 105 7.56 1.19 2.12
CA ILE A 105 6.57 2.19 2.53
C ILE A 105 7.09 3.55 2.05
N VAL A 106 6.30 4.25 1.24
CA VAL A 106 6.65 5.58 0.72
C VAL A 106 5.82 6.62 1.45
N GLU A 107 6.49 7.54 2.17
CA GLU A 107 5.85 8.62 2.94
C GLU A 107 6.65 9.91 2.87
N ARG A 108 6.04 11.03 3.27
CA ARG A 108 6.68 12.36 3.34
C ARG A 108 7.50 12.69 2.08
N ALA A 109 6.99 12.33 0.92
CA ALA A 109 7.69 12.41 -0.35
C ALA A 109 6.80 13.07 -1.41
N ARG A 110 6.18 14.21 -1.06
CA ARG A 110 5.23 14.91 -1.93
C ARG A 110 5.85 15.28 -3.26
N LYS A 111 7.09 15.76 -3.23
CA LYS A 111 7.91 16.00 -4.42
C LYS A 111 8.82 14.81 -4.69
N MET A 112 8.82 14.35 -5.92
CA MET A 112 9.58 13.18 -6.34
C MET A 112 9.86 13.26 -7.85
N SER A 113 11.03 12.78 -8.31
CA SER A 113 11.32 12.64 -9.73
C SER A 113 10.49 11.52 -10.39
N THR A 114 10.26 11.63 -11.69
CA THR A 114 9.46 10.69 -12.47
C THR A 114 10.17 9.35 -12.64
N GLU A 115 11.50 9.34 -12.68
CA GLU A 115 12.31 8.11 -12.62
C GLU A 115 12.14 7.38 -11.28
N LYS A 116 12.06 8.11 -10.16
CA LYS A 116 11.82 7.52 -8.84
C LYS A 116 10.41 6.95 -8.73
N VAL A 117 9.40 7.68 -9.23
CA VAL A 117 8.03 7.14 -9.34
C VAL A 117 8.01 5.85 -10.17
N LYS A 118 8.65 5.85 -11.35
CA LYS A 118 8.76 4.66 -12.20
C LYS A 118 9.46 3.51 -11.49
N MET A 119 10.54 3.78 -10.74
CA MET A 119 11.26 2.76 -9.97
C MET A 119 10.35 2.05 -8.97
N PHE A 120 9.50 2.77 -8.22
CA PHE A 120 8.55 2.16 -7.29
C PHE A 120 7.45 1.38 -8.01
N ILE A 121 6.99 1.86 -9.16
CA ILE A 121 6.06 1.12 -10.03
C ILE A 121 6.69 -0.19 -10.50
N ASP A 122 7.93 -0.15 -10.99
CA ASP A 122 8.66 -1.34 -11.46
C ASP A 122 8.90 -2.33 -10.31
N TYR A 123 9.20 -1.85 -9.09
CA TYR A 123 9.32 -2.67 -7.89
C TYR A 123 8.01 -3.42 -7.57
N ALA A 124 6.88 -2.71 -7.55
CA ALA A 124 5.57 -3.34 -7.37
C ALA A 124 5.26 -4.34 -8.51
N ASN A 125 5.49 -3.95 -9.76
CA ASN A 125 5.23 -4.80 -10.93
C ASN A 125 6.10 -6.06 -10.98
N THR A 126 7.29 -6.04 -10.38
CA THR A 126 8.18 -7.21 -10.25
C THR A 126 7.86 -8.11 -9.05
N GLY A 127 6.94 -7.69 -8.17
CA GLY A 127 6.43 -8.53 -7.06
C GLY A 127 6.75 -8.00 -5.68
N GLY A 128 7.47 -6.87 -5.60
CA GLY A 128 7.66 -6.12 -4.38
C GLY A 128 6.34 -5.68 -3.76
N ARG A 129 6.32 -5.51 -2.44
CA ARG A 129 5.13 -5.05 -1.71
C ARG A 129 5.29 -3.57 -1.40
N LEU A 130 4.34 -2.77 -1.85
CA LEU A 130 4.40 -1.32 -1.79
C LEU A 130 3.24 -0.77 -0.96
N VAL A 131 3.56 0.04 0.04
CA VAL A 131 2.60 0.91 0.71
C VAL A 131 2.87 2.33 0.25
N TRP A 132 1.87 2.97 -0.35
CA TRP A 132 1.92 4.35 -0.81
C TRP A 132 1.05 5.21 0.10
N THR A 133 1.57 6.32 0.61
CA THR A 133 0.85 7.12 1.61
C THR A 133 0.60 8.56 1.16
N GLY A 134 -0.57 9.07 1.53
CA GLY A 134 -0.96 10.46 1.43
C GLY A 134 -0.71 11.08 0.06
N ASP A 135 0.04 12.18 0.08
CA ASP A 135 0.35 13.00 -1.09
C ASP A 135 1.70 12.68 -1.72
N ALA A 136 2.29 11.51 -1.44
CA ALA A 136 3.56 11.13 -2.04
C ALA A 136 3.48 11.18 -3.58
N ALA A 137 4.48 11.82 -4.19
CA ALA A 137 4.55 12.17 -5.62
C ALA A 137 3.38 13.02 -6.17
N ALA A 138 2.66 13.78 -5.33
CA ALA A 138 1.67 14.74 -5.81
C ALA A 138 2.29 16.00 -6.45
N GLU A 139 3.62 16.18 -6.38
CA GLU A 139 4.36 17.29 -7.00
C GLU A 139 5.54 16.80 -7.83
N LEU A 140 5.80 17.47 -8.95
CA LEU A 140 6.92 17.18 -9.86
C LEU A 140 8.24 17.73 -9.33
N GLU A 141 9.32 17.04 -9.67
CA GLU A 141 10.67 17.59 -9.60
C GLU A 141 11.07 18.22 -10.94
N ASN A 142 11.89 19.27 -10.94
CA ASN A 142 12.37 19.84 -12.21
C ASN A 142 13.48 18.93 -12.77
N PRO A 143 13.49 18.58 -14.06
CA PRO A 143 12.71 19.14 -15.17
C PRO A 143 11.52 18.26 -15.66
N ASP A 144 10.88 17.50 -14.77
CA ASP A 144 9.81 16.57 -15.14
C ASP A 144 8.56 17.27 -15.67
N ASN A 145 7.73 16.50 -16.39
CA ASN A 145 6.51 16.99 -16.99
C ASN A 145 5.30 16.11 -16.62
N TYR A 146 4.15 16.76 -16.45
CA TYR A 146 2.88 16.08 -16.34
C TYR A 146 2.53 15.40 -17.66
N LEU A 147 1.71 14.34 -17.58
CA LEU A 147 1.08 13.73 -18.74
C LEU A 147 -0.25 14.41 -19.05
N TYR A 148 -0.48 14.70 -20.33
CA TYR A 148 -1.71 15.33 -20.82
C TYR A 148 -2.66 14.32 -21.46
N GLU A 149 -3.97 14.58 -21.41
CA GLU A 149 -5.00 13.67 -21.94
C GLU A 149 -4.88 13.37 -23.43
N ASP A 150 -4.45 14.35 -24.22
CA ASP A 150 -4.24 14.23 -25.67
C ASP A 150 -3.04 13.35 -26.05
N GLU A 151 -2.11 13.10 -25.11
CA GLU A 151 -0.94 12.26 -25.35
C GLU A 151 -1.25 10.76 -25.25
N ILE A 152 -2.31 10.38 -24.55
CA ILE A 152 -2.72 8.96 -24.37
C ILE A 152 -4.04 8.61 -25.06
N SER A 153 -4.76 9.61 -25.55
CA SER A 153 -6.05 9.40 -26.21
C SER A 153 -5.89 9.06 -27.69
N PHE A 154 -6.72 8.12 -28.18
CA PHE A 154 -6.88 7.91 -29.62
C PHE A 154 -7.75 8.99 -30.29
N ASP A 155 -8.48 9.79 -29.50
CA ASP A 155 -9.26 10.92 -30.01
C ASP A 155 -8.36 12.13 -30.23
N LYS A 156 -8.21 12.54 -31.49
CA LYS A 156 -7.44 13.73 -31.90
C LYS A 156 -7.99 15.05 -31.35
N ASN A 157 -9.21 15.05 -30.82
CA ASN A 157 -9.84 16.21 -30.20
C ASN A 157 -9.78 16.18 -28.66
N ALA A 158 -9.05 15.24 -28.07
CA ALA A 158 -8.83 15.21 -26.64
C ALA A 158 -8.20 16.55 -26.17
N PRO A 159 -8.64 17.09 -25.02
CA PRO A 159 -8.15 18.36 -24.54
C PRO A 159 -6.70 18.25 -24.04
N HIS A 160 -5.89 19.29 -24.24
CA HIS A 160 -4.54 19.39 -23.66
C HIS A 160 -4.63 19.77 -22.17
N ARG A 161 -5.06 18.80 -21.34
CA ARG A 161 -5.27 18.97 -19.90
C ARG A 161 -4.44 17.94 -19.14
N VAL A 162 -3.80 18.39 -18.06
CA VAL A 162 -3.11 17.50 -17.11
C VAL A 162 -4.10 16.50 -16.55
N ILE A 163 -3.79 15.20 -16.68
CA ILE A 163 -4.64 14.12 -16.20
C ILE A 163 -4.69 14.12 -14.66
N ASN A 164 -3.51 13.99 -14.05
CA ASN A 164 -3.33 13.88 -12.61
C ASN A 164 -1.83 14.06 -12.27
N PRO A 165 -1.44 14.57 -11.08
CA PRO A 165 -0.02 14.65 -10.72
C PRO A 165 0.70 13.29 -10.64
N TRP A 166 -0.03 12.19 -10.50
CA TRP A 166 0.50 10.83 -10.55
C TRP A 166 0.56 10.24 -11.97
N ALA A 167 0.11 10.97 -12.98
CA ALA A 167 0.27 10.62 -14.39
C ALA A 167 1.34 11.56 -15.00
N ARG A 168 2.50 10.99 -15.34
CA ARG A 168 3.70 11.74 -15.69
C ARG A 168 4.31 11.24 -16.98
N LYS A 169 5.18 12.06 -17.57
CA LYS A 169 5.90 11.73 -18.79
C LYS A 169 7.39 11.59 -18.50
N LEU A 170 7.97 10.45 -18.90
CA LEU A 170 9.40 10.20 -18.86
C LEU A 170 9.90 9.90 -20.27
N ASN A 171 10.53 10.88 -20.91
CA ASN A 171 10.84 10.82 -22.34
C ASN A 171 9.55 10.59 -23.17
N ASP A 172 9.47 9.48 -23.92
CA ASP A 172 8.29 9.08 -24.70
C ASP A 172 7.41 8.03 -23.96
N GLU A 173 7.72 7.73 -22.70
CA GLU A 173 6.99 6.75 -21.88
C GLU A 173 6.03 7.45 -20.91
N ALA A 174 4.81 6.89 -20.76
CA ALA A 174 3.86 7.30 -19.74
C ALA A 174 4.15 6.56 -18.42
N VAL A 175 4.31 7.32 -17.33
CA VAL A 175 4.49 6.79 -15.98
C VAL A 175 3.20 7.03 -15.19
N LEU A 176 2.42 5.96 -15.01
CA LEU A 176 1.03 6.00 -14.54
C LEU A 176 0.90 5.43 -13.12
N LEU A 177 1.34 6.18 -12.12
CA LEU A 177 1.19 5.78 -10.72
C LEU A 177 -0.29 5.72 -10.32
N ASN A 178 -1.12 6.62 -10.87
CA ASN A 178 -2.57 6.60 -10.68
C ASN A 178 -3.20 5.27 -11.08
N GLU A 179 -2.74 4.62 -12.16
CA GLU A 179 -3.23 3.30 -12.57
C GLU A 179 -2.78 2.20 -11.60
N LEU A 180 -1.52 2.22 -11.17
CA LEU A 180 -1.01 1.27 -10.18
C LEU A 180 -1.79 1.35 -8.86
N LEU A 181 -2.15 2.56 -8.41
CA LEU A 181 -2.95 2.77 -7.21
C LEU A 181 -4.46 2.63 -7.45
N SER A 182 -4.90 2.64 -8.72
CA SER A 182 -6.30 2.75 -9.14
C SER A 182 -7.02 3.98 -8.55
N LEU A 183 -6.28 5.08 -8.36
CA LEU A 183 -6.73 6.29 -7.70
C LEU A 183 -6.20 7.55 -8.39
N GLU A 184 -6.98 8.62 -8.29
CA GLU A 184 -6.59 9.97 -8.67
C GLU A 184 -6.44 10.82 -7.41
N TYR A 185 -5.26 11.42 -7.23
CA TYR A 185 -5.07 12.47 -6.23
C TYR A 185 -5.89 13.71 -6.58
N VAL A 186 -6.60 14.27 -5.60
CA VAL A 186 -7.38 15.51 -5.77
C VAL A 186 -6.70 16.67 -5.10
N ASP A 187 -6.56 16.60 -3.77
CA ASP A 187 -5.86 17.58 -2.93
C ASP A 187 -5.71 17.00 -1.50
N ASN A 188 -5.03 17.69 -0.61
CA ASN A 188 -5.05 17.36 0.81
C ASN A 188 -6.26 18.00 1.50
N TYR A 189 -6.76 17.35 2.56
CA TYR A 189 -7.94 17.81 3.29
C TYR A 189 -7.75 19.20 3.88
N CYS A 190 -6.58 19.50 4.47
CA CYS A 190 -6.33 20.81 5.07
C CYS A 190 -6.26 21.97 4.05
N ASN A 191 -6.02 21.68 2.76
CA ASN A 191 -6.11 22.67 1.69
C ASN A 191 -7.56 23.00 1.32
N ILE A 192 -8.47 22.03 1.48
CA ILE A 192 -9.90 22.15 1.17
C ILE A 192 -10.68 22.74 2.34
N LYS A 193 -10.36 22.29 3.56
CA LYS A 193 -11.01 22.73 4.79
C LYS A 193 -9.96 23.02 5.82
N ARG A 194 -10.00 24.22 6.39
CA ARG A 194 -9.04 24.68 7.39
C ARG A 194 -8.98 23.69 8.57
N CYS A 195 -7.84 23.04 8.72
CA CYS A 195 -7.55 22.23 9.90
C CYS A 195 -7.32 23.15 11.11
N SER A 196 -7.94 22.79 12.23
CA SER A 196 -7.70 23.45 13.51
C SER A 196 -6.51 22.82 14.20
N GLY A 197 -5.86 23.56 15.08
CA GLY A 197 -4.76 22.98 15.85
C GLY A 197 -5.17 22.07 17.01
N ASN A 198 -6.43 22.18 17.45
CA ASN A 198 -6.95 21.25 18.44
C ASN A 198 -7.39 19.94 17.78
N GLU A 199 -7.42 18.88 18.59
CA GLU A 199 -7.98 17.58 18.22
C GLU A 199 -9.47 17.73 17.85
N VAL A 200 -9.81 17.45 16.58
CA VAL A 200 -11.16 17.60 16.03
C VAL A 200 -11.61 16.33 15.33
N LEU A 201 -12.84 15.91 15.67
CA LEU A 201 -13.54 14.83 14.98
C LEU A 201 -13.83 15.24 13.54
N THR A 202 -13.20 14.55 12.60
CA THR A 202 -13.26 14.86 11.16
C THR A 202 -14.25 13.97 10.41
N GLY A 203 -14.49 12.76 10.91
CA GLY A 203 -15.41 11.80 10.32
C GLY A 203 -15.29 10.44 10.97
N SER A 204 -15.76 9.40 10.28
CA SER A 204 -15.67 8.01 10.72
C SER A 204 -15.05 7.13 9.63
N ILE A 205 -14.05 6.34 10.00
CA ILE A 205 -13.43 5.32 9.16
C ILE A 205 -14.30 4.06 9.22
N ILE A 206 -14.69 3.56 8.06
CA ILE A 206 -15.60 2.42 7.92
C ILE A 206 -14.91 1.33 7.08
N PRO A 207 -14.76 0.10 7.59
CA PRO A 207 -14.30 -1.03 6.80
C PRO A 207 -15.38 -1.46 5.80
N ILE A 208 -15.04 -1.37 4.52
CA ILE A 208 -15.92 -1.76 3.41
C ILE A 208 -15.93 -3.30 3.25
N ASN A 209 -14.77 -3.93 3.45
CA ASN A 209 -14.63 -5.38 3.45
C ASN A 209 -13.94 -5.85 4.75
N ARG A 210 -14.72 -6.33 5.72
CA ARG A 210 -14.23 -6.76 7.04
C ARG A 210 -13.42 -8.05 7.04
N GLU A 211 -13.52 -8.83 5.97
CA GLU A 211 -12.73 -10.05 5.79
C GLU A 211 -11.36 -9.76 5.19
N ASN A 212 -11.12 -8.52 4.74
CA ASN A 212 -9.82 -8.15 4.21
C ASN A 212 -8.77 -8.14 5.34
N PRO A 213 -7.59 -8.76 5.14
CA PRO A 213 -6.53 -8.85 6.16
C PRO A 213 -6.10 -7.51 6.76
N PHE A 214 -6.20 -6.42 6.01
CA PHE A 214 -5.85 -5.08 6.47
C PHE A 214 -6.80 -4.51 7.53
N VAL A 215 -8.01 -5.07 7.68
CA VAL A 215 -9.03 -4.53 8.59
C VAL A 215 -9.72 -5.62 9.41
N TYR A 216 -9.23 -6.85 9.34
CA TYR A 216 -9.81 -7.95 10.07
C TYR A 216 -9.76 -7.70 11.59
N GLY A 217 -10.93 -7.73 12.22
CA GLY A 217 -11.10 -7.47 13.66
C GLY A 217 -11.20 -5.98 14.04
N ILE A 218 -11.11 -5.05 13.07
CA ILE A 218 -11.32 -3.62 13.34
C ILE A 218 -12.81 -3.34 13.58
N SER A 219 -13.10 -2.37 14.45
CA SER A 219 -14.45 -1.88 14.73
C SER A 219 -15.20 -1.48 13.44
N THR A 220 -16.52 -1.57 13.48
CA THR A 220 -17.41 -1.25 12.36
C THR A 220 -17.39 0.23 11.97
N SER A 221 -16.97 1.08 12.89
CA SER A 221 -16.80 2.52 12.71
C SER A 221 -15.75 2.99 13.72
N LEU A 222 -14.70 3.63 13.23
CA LEU A 222 -13.69 4.28 14.06
C LEU A 222 -13.77 5.79 13.86
N PRO A 223 -14.02 6.60 14.90
CA PRO A 223 -13.98 8.04 14.75
C PRO A 223 -12.56 8.49 14.39
N LEU A 224 -12.45 9.29 13.33
CA LEU A 224 -11.19 9.89 12.89
C LEU A 224 -11.04 11.26 13.53
N TYR A 225 -9.99 11.41 14.33
CA TYR A 225 -9.57 12.69 14.89
C TYR A 225 -8.34 13.19 14.15
N LEU A 226 -8.30 14.50 13.89
CA LEU A 226 -7.11 15.18 13.42
C LEU A 226 -6.65 16.16 14.50
N ALA A 227 -5.35 16.16 14.77
CA ALA A 227 -4.70 17.16 15.62
C ALA A 227 -3.82 18.10 14.76
N ASP A 228 -3.12 19.02 15.42
CA ASP A 228 -2.10 19.86 14.81
C ASP A 228 -1.19 19.07 13.86
N GLU A 229 -0.94 19.65 12.68
CA GLU A 229 -0.03 19.13 11.63
C GLU A 229 -0.47 17.81 10.97
N MET A 230 -1.61 17.24 11.36
CA MET A 230 -2.20 16.08 10.68
C MET A 230 -3.08 16.49 9.53
N ASP A 231 -2.98 15.70 8.47
CA ASP A 231 -3.75 15.87 7.25
C ASP A 231 -3.85 14.50 6.54
N PHE A 232 -4.68 14.42 5.51
CA PHE A 232 -4.80 13.26 4.66
C PHE A 232 -5.18 13.67 3.24
N ALA A 233 -4.78 12.85 2.28
CA ALA A 233 -5.06 13.09 0.88
C ALA A 233 -6.50 12.70 0.52
N ILE A 234 -7.19 13.60 -0.18
CA ILE A 234 -8.47 13.32 -0.85
C ILE A 234 -8.18 12.69 -2.20
N VAL A 235 -8.71 11.49 -2.40
CA VAL A 235 -8.56 10.72 -3.63
C VAL A 235 -9.91 10.33 -4.23
N LYS A 236 -9.90 10.00 -5.52
CA LYS A 236 -11.05 9.44 -6.23
C LYS A 236 -10.68 8.11 -6.89
N PRO A 237 -11.57 7.11 -6.88
CA PRO A 237 -11.32 5.85 -7.57
C PRO A 237 -11.31 6.05 -9.08
N LEU A 238 -10.38 5.40 -9.77
CA LEU A 238 -10.40 5.31 -11.23
C LEU A 238 -11.55 4.38 -11.68
N ALA A 239 -12.34 4.82 -12.64
CA ALA A 239 -13.54 4.10 -13.10
C ALA A 239 -13.26 2.68 -13.65
N LYS A 240 -12.02 2.40 -14.08
CA LYS A 240 -11.58 1.12 -14.67
C LYS A 240 -10.59 0.34 -13.80
N GLY A 241 -10.39 0.73 -12.53
CA GLY A 241 -9.41 0.11 -11.65
C GLY A 241 -9.78 -1.31 -11.18
N THR A 242 -8.77 -2.14 -10.90
CA THR A 242 -8.92 -3.48 -10.28
C THR A 242 -8.90 -3.45 -8.76
N SER A 243 -8.70 -2.26 -8.18
CA SER A 243 -8.55 -2.10 -6.74
C SER A 243 -9.78 -2.46 -5.93
N THR A 244 -9.53 -2.78 -4.66
CA THR A 244 -10.55 -2.95 -3.62
C THR A 244 -10.44 -1.79 -2.65
N THR A 245 -11.50 -1.00 -2.47
CA THR A 245 -11.58 -0.09 -1.31
C THR A 245 -11.71 -0.93 -0.05
N VAL A 246 -10.74 -0.82 0.84
CA VAL A 246 -10.68 -1.56 2.10
C VAL A 246 -11.30 -0.73 3.22
N LEU A 247 -10.88 0.53 3.34
CA LEU A 247 -11.41 1.52 4.27
C LEU A 247 -11.96 2.71 3.48
N ALA A 248 -13.06 3.25 3.97
CA ALA A 248 -13.58 4.54 3.51
C ALA A 248 -13.71 5.50 4.68
N LEU A 249 -13.54 6.79 4.42
CA LEU A 249 -13.83 7.84 5.38
C LEU A 249 -15.22 8.41 5.05
N ASP A 250 -16.15 8.34 6.00
CA ASP A 250 -17.45 9.00 5.95
C ASP A 250 -17.40 10.30 6.77
N PHE A 251 -17.54 11.43 6.09
CA PHE A 251 -17.58 12.76 6.71
C PHE A 251 -18.91 13.05 7.43
N GLY A 252 -19.92 12.18 7.30
CA GLY A 252 -21.28 12.41 7.78
C GLY A 252 -22.10 13.37 6.91
N SER A 253 -21.44 14.33 6.25
CA SER A 253 -22.02 15.25 5.27
C SER A 253 -21.13 15.38 4.03
N LYS A 254 -21.68 15.93 2.94
CA LYS A 254 -20.86 16.35 1.78
C LYS A 254 -19.92 17.48 2.21
N LEU A 255 -18.68 17.47 1.71
CA LEU A 255 -17.76 18.60 1.89
C LEU A 255 -17.96 19.58 0.74
N PHE A 256 -17.98 20.87 1.07
CA PHE A 256 -18.06 21.96 0.10
C PHE A 256 -16.88 22.89 0.32
N ALA A 257 -16.09 23.11 -0.73
CA ALA A 257 -14.99 24.08 -0.72
C ALA A 257 -14.84 24.67 -2.13
N ASP A 258 -14.58 25.97 -2.21
CA ASP A 258 -14.35 26.70 -3.46
C ASP A 258 -15.40 26.43 -4.56
N GLY A 259 -16.68 26.33 -4.15
CA GLY A 259 -17.79 26.05 -5.06
C GLY A 259 -17.84 24.61 -5.60
N LYS A 260 -16.95 23.73 -5.14
CA LYS A 260 -16.89 22.32 -5.51
C LYS A 260 -17.45 21.45 -4.39
N GLU A 261 -18.28 20.49 -4.79
CA GLU A 261 -18.81 19.46 -3.90
C GLU A 261 -17.94 18.21 -3.97
N TYR A 262 -17.57 17.68 -2.80
CA TYR A 262 -16.89 16.41 -2.64
C TYR A 262 -17.85 15.37 -2.07
N PRO A 263 -17.69 14.09 -2.44
CA PRO A 263 -18.57 13.04 -1.97
C PRO A 263 -18.50 12.92 -0.44
N ARG A 264 -19.62 12.53 0.17
CA ARG A 264 -19.73 12.27 1.61
C ARG A 264 -18.74 11.19 2.07
N THR A 265 -18.47 10.22 1.20
CA THR A 265 -17.57 9.10 1.49
C THR A 265 -16.46 9.07 0.46
N ILE A 266 -15.22 8.96 0.92
CA ILE A 266 -14.03 8.84 0.06
C ILE A 266 -13.27 7.55 0.37
N PRO A 267 -12.55 6.97 -0.60
CA PRO A 267 -11.58 5.92 -0.31
C PRO A 267 -10.52 6.44 0.65
N PHE A 268 -10.23 5.65 1.68
CA PHE A 268 -9.23 6.00 2.71
C PHE A 268 -8.10 4.98 2.75
N MET A 269 -8.40 3.73 2.43
CA MET A 269 -7.42 2.70 2.14
C MET A 269 -7.87 1.88 0.94
N VAL A 270 -6.96 1.66 0.00
CA VAL A 270 -7.22 0.91 -1.22
C VAL A 270 -6.11 -0.12 -1.44
N ALA A 271 -6.48 -1.37 -1.67
CA ALA A 271 -5.55 -2.43 -2.04
C ALA A 271 -5.70 -2.74 -3.53
N ASN A 272 -4.58 -2.85 -4.25
CA ASN A 272 -4.59 -3.26 -5.65
C ASN A 272 -3.90 -4.62 -5.83
N ALA A 273 -4.54 -5.46 -6.64
CA ALA A 273 -4.07 -6.79 -6.98
C ALA A 273 -3.53 -6.81 -8.41
N LYS A 274 -2.43 -7.53 -8.65
CA LYS A 274 -1.85 -7.69 -10.00
C LYS A 274 -2.77 -8.37 -11.00
N GLY A 275 -3.74 -9.15 -10.55
CA GLY A 275 -4.63 -9.87 -11.45
C GLY A 275 -5.88 -10.40 -10.76
N ASN A 276 -6.86 -10.71 -11.59
CA ASN A 276 -8.08 -11.38 -11.20
C ASN A 276 -8.17 -12.70 -11.99
N ILE A 277 -7.97 -13.83 -11.32
CA ILE A 277 -8.16 -15.15 -11.94
C ILE A 277 -9.43 -15.77 -11.31
N VAL A 278 -10.48 -15.94 -12.12
CA VAL A 278 -11.77 -16.55 -11.70
C VAL A 278 -12.39 -15.85 -10.47
N GLY A 279 -12.37 -14.52 -10.42
CA GLY A 279 -12.93 -13.75 -9.31
C GLY A 279 -12.02 -13.68 -8.07
N LEU A 280 -10.91 -14.41 -8.03
CA LEU A 280 -9.91 -14.30 -6.99
C LEU A 280 -8.92 -13.19 -7.35
N LYS A 281 -8.92 -12.12 -6.54
CA LYS A 281 -7.88 -11.09 -6.58
C LYS A 281 -6.59 -11.71 -6.01
N ILE A 282 -5.61 -11.92 -6.88
CA ILE A 282 -4.35 -12.58 -6.55
C ILE A 282 -3.26 -11.52 -6.53
N GLY A 283 -2.45 -11.53 -5.47
CA GLY A 283 -1.29 -10.67 -5.34
C GLY A 283 -1.66 -9.22 -5.05
N GLU A 284 -2.49 -8.97 -4.02
CA GLU A 284 -2.55 -7.64 -3.40
C GLU A 284 -1.17 -7.32 -2.84
N ASN A 285 -0.37 -6.61 -3.62
CA ASN A 285 1.00 -6.22 -3.27
C ASN A 285 1.17 -4.71 -3.26
N VAL A 286 0.11 -3.94 -3.55
CA VAL A 286 0.11 -2.49 -3.43
C VAL A 286 -1.04 -2.08 -2.54
N ALA A 287 -0.76 -1.27 -1.52
CA ALA A 287 -1.77 -0.65 -0.68
C ALA A 287 -1.54 0.86 -0.66
N TYR A 288 -2.60 1.61 -0.90
CA TYR A 288 -2.63 3.06 -0.72
C TYR A 288 -3.34 3.41 0.59
N TYR A 289 -2.75 4.34 1.34
CA TYR A 289 -3.35 4.94 2.53
C TYR A 289 -3.47 6.45 2.34
N ALA A 290 -4.69 6.98 2.41
CA ALA A 290 -4.93 8.42 2.30
C ALA A 290 -4.29 9.22 3.45
N MET A 291 -4.24 8.63 4.63
CA MET A 291 -3.60 9.19 5.82
C MET A 291 -2.36 8.33 6.16
N PRO A 292 -1.20 8.94 6.44
CA PRO A 292 -0.03 8.21 6.92
C PRO A 292 -0.38 7.33 8.12
N PRO A 293 -0.05 6.02 8.11
CA PRO A 293 -0.50 5.08 9.13
C PRO A 293 -0.12 5.46 10.57
N GLU A 294 1.05 6.05 10.77
CA GLU A 294 1.53 6.51 12.07
C GLU A 294 0.71 7.66 12.65
N TYR A 295 -0.04 8.40 11.82
CA TYR A 295 -0.93 9.45 12.32
C TYR A 295 -2.08 8.88 13.15
N PHE A 296 -2.52 7.63 12.91
CA PHE A 296 -3.53 6.98 13.76
C PHE A 296 -3.05 6.73 15.19
N ALA A 297 -1.75 6.71 15.42
CA ALA A 297 -1.13 6.42 16.71
C ALA A 297 -0.33 7.61 17.26
N HIS A 298 -0.51 8.79 16.68
CA HIS A 298 0.34 9.92 16.94
C HIS A 298 0.20 10.46 18.38
N PRO A 299 1.29 10.92 19.01
CA PRO A 299 1.28 11.39 20.40
C PRO A 299 0.42 12.63 20.68
N SER A 300 0.06 13.42 19.66
CA SER A 300 -0.83 14.60 19.84
C SER A 300 -2.31 14.24 19.98
N LEU A 301 -2.70 13.01 19.65
CA LEU A 301 -4.05 12.50 19.91
C LEU A 301 -4.18 12.09 21.38
N SER A 302 -5.39 12.20 21.93
CA SER A 302 -5.68 11.62 23.23
C SER A 302 -5.51 10.09 23.19
N ALA A 303 -5.18 9.47 24.34
CA ALA A 303 -4.84 8.05 24.38
C ALA A 303 -5.96 7.12 23.87
N GLU A 304 -7.22 7.51 24.08
CA GLU A 304 -8.41 6.78 23.63
C GLU A 304 -8.67 6.89 22.12
N HIS A 305 -8.05 7.86 21.44
CA HIS A 305 -8.16 8.07 20.00
C HIS A 305 -6.98 7.50 19.20
N ARG A 306 -6.04 6.81 19.85
CA ARG A 306 -4.87 6.18 19.19
C ARG A 306 -5.18 4.75 18.76
N TYR A 307 -5.01 4.44 17.48
CA TYR A 307 -5.32 3.14 16.87
C TYR A 307 -4.07 2.45 16.29
N PHE A 308 -3.25 1.86 17.15
CA PHE A 308 -2.04 1.10 16.73
C PHE A 308 -2.34 -0.10 15.83
N GLN A 309 -3.55 -0.68 15.95
CA GLN A 309 -3.96 -1.85 15.17
C GLN A 309 -3.92 -1.59 13.65
N LEU A 310 -4.14 -0.36 13.18
CA LEU A 310 -4.07 -0.09 11.73
C LEU A 310 -2.66 -0.29 11.16
N ILE A 311 -1.63 0.05 11.93
CA ILE A 311 -0.22 -0.13 11.54
C ILE A 311 0.17 -1.61 11.62
N GLU A 312 -0.30 -2.30 12.66
CA GLU A 312 -0.13 -3.74 12.81
C GLU A 312 -0.75 -4.50 11.62
N LYS A 313 -2.00 -4.18 11.26
CA LYS A 313 -2.70 -4.78 10.13
C LYS A 313 -2.11 -4.40 8.78
N MET A 314 -1.53 -3.21 8.63
CA MET A 314 -0.73 -2.87 7.45
C MET A 314 0.45 -3.85 7.30
N TYR A 315 1.25 -4.03 8.36
CA TYR A 315 2.42 -4.90 8.33
C TYR A 315 2.04 -6.35 8.02
N PHE A 316 1.12 -6.92 8.79
CA PHE A 316 0.72 -8.32 8.60
C PHE A 316 -0.06 -8.53 7.30
N GLY A 317 -0.97 -7.62 6.96
CA GLY A 317 -1.77 -7.71 5.73
C GLY A 317 -0.91 -7.64 4.46
N MET A 318 0.19 -6.87 4.47
CA MET A 318 1.12 -6.83 3.33
C MET A 318 2.01 -8.08 3.25
N LEU A 319 2.56 -8.53 4.38
CA LEU A 319 3.63 -9.53 4.39
C LEU A 319 3.17 -10.98 4.58
N TYR A 320 2.09 -11.20 5.33
CA TYR A 320 1.61 -12.52 5.75
C TYR A 320 0.21 -12.84 5.23
N GLY A 321 -0.63 -11.79 5.20
CA GLY A 321 -2.04 -11.85 4.89
C GLY A 321 -2.37 -12.08 3.45
#